data_AF-A0AAD7APM0-F1
#
_entry.id   AF-A0AAD7APM0-F1
#
_cell.length_a   1.000
_cell.length_b   1.000
_cell.length_c   1.000
_cell.angle_alpha   90.00
_cell.angle_beta   90.00
_cell.angle_gamma   90.00
#
_symmetry.space_group_name_H-M   'P 1'
#
loop_
_entity.id
_entity.type
_entity.pdbx_description
1 polymer ?
#
loop_
_entity_poly.entity_id
_entity_poly.type
_entity_poly.pdbx_seq_one_letter_code
_entity_poly.pdbx_strand_id
1 'polypeptide(L)'
;LYDRPEDFIPERYLLSENGTRFGVDGSNLKPTFPFGFGRICPGMYLAQNSININVMNLLWAFNFEHDIDTKGNLVPVDIFAYEQGSGTAPEPFKCRITPRTVAKARIIKQEFLEAADTFSKFEVGLSPEDKEFVARSRAHAL
;
A
#
# COMPACT_ATOMS: atom_id res chain seq x y z
N LEU A 1 -15.17 8.81 -20.56
CA LEU A 1 -13.70 8.93 -20.67
C LEU A 1 -13.04 7.57 -20.53
N TYR A 2 -13.33 6.86 -19.45
CA TYR A 2 -12.89 5.49 -19.20
C TYR A 2 -14.04 4.50 -19.43
N ASP A 3 -13.72 3.29 -19.88
CA ASP A 3 -14.68 2.17 -19.93
C ASP A 3 -14.69 1.47 -18.58
N ARG A 4 -15.89 1.22 -18.04
CA ARG A 4 -16.10 0.62 -16.70
C ARG A 4 -15.25 1.32 -15.62
N PRO A 5 -15.54 2.60 -15.32
CA PRO A 5 -14.72 3.42 -14.44
C PRO A 5 -14.70 2.94 -12.99
N GLU A 6 -15.75 2.25 -12.55
CA GLU A 6 -15.85 1.67 -11.19
C GLU A 6 -15.09 0.34 -11.06
N ASP A 7 -14.67 -0.27 -12.17
CA ASP A 7 -13.92 -1.53 -12.15
C ASP A 7 -12.40 -1.25 -12.05
N PHE A 8 -11.74 -1.92 -11.11
CA PHE A 8 -10.28 -1.92 -11.02
C PHE A 8 -9.68 -2.74 -12.18
N ILE A 9 -9.26 -2.04 -13.24
CA ILE A 9 -8.69 -2.64 -14.47
C ILE A 9 -7.35 -1.96 -14.76
N PRO A 10 -6.23 -2.43 -14.18
CA PRO A 10 -4.91 -1.84 -14.40
C PRO A 10 -4.45 -1.88 -15.87
N GLU A 11 -4.88 -2.89 -16.63
CA GLU A 11 -4.47 -3.12 -18.01
C GLU A 11 -4.84 -1.97 -18.95
N ARG A 12 -5.82 -1.12 -18.57
CA ARG A 12 -6.16 0.06 -19.36
C ARG A 12 -4.97 1.00 -19.56
N TYR A 13 -4.07 1.09 -18.57
CA TYR A 13 -2.87 1.93 -18.63
C TYR A 13 -1.76 1.34 -19.52
N LEU A 14 -1.92 0.08 -19.96
CA LEU A 14 -1.06 -0.51 -21.00
C LEU A 14 -1.51 -0.10 -22.41
N LEU A 15 -2.78 0.29 -22.57
CA LEU A 15 -3.37 0.68 -23.85
C LEU A 15 -3.17 2.17 -24.17
N SER A 16 -3.13 3.01 -23.14
CA SER A 16 -2.84 4.44 -23.25
C SER A 16 -2.24 4.98 -21.96
N GLU A 17 -1.45 6.04 -22.06
CA GLU A 17 -0.75 6.67 -20.92
C GLU A 17 -1.70 7.03 -19.77
N ASN A 18 -2.90 7.52 -20.10
CA ASN A 18 -3.90 7.94 -19.11
C ASN A 18 -4.99 6.87 -18.85
N GLY A 19 -4.90 5.69 -19.47
CA GLY A 19 -5.91 4.63 -19.33
C GLY A 19 -7.25 4.91 -20.04
N THR A 20 -7.30 5.93 -20.90
CA THR A 20 -8.49 6.30 -21.67
C THR A 20 -8.86 5.23 -22.69
N ARG A 21 -10.16 5.14 -23.00
CA ARG A 21 -10.64 4.30 -24.09
C ARG A 21 -10.17 4.80 -25.46
N PHE A 22 -10.20 3.91 -26.45
CA PHE A 22 -9.82 4.24 -27.83
C PHE A 22 -10.64 5.40 -28.41
N GLY A 23 -9.98 6.26 -29.19
CA GLY A 23 -10.61 7.38 -29.88
C GLY A 23 -10.93 8.61 -29.02
N VAL A 24 -10.50 8.64 -27.74
CA VAL A 24 -10.62 9.84 -26.91
C VAL A 24 -9.37 10.70 -27.01
N ASP A 25 -9.55 11.98 -27.32
CA ASP A 25 -8.48 12.99 -27.17
C ASP A 25 -8.19 13.22 -25.67
N GLY A 26 -7.05 12.66 -25.23
CA GLY A 26 -6.54 12.78 -23.87
C GLY A 26 -5.53 13.92 -23.68
N SER A 27 -5.35 14.81 -24.66
CA SER A 27 -4.31 15.87 -24.63
C SER A 27 -4.37 16.77 -23.38
N ASN A 28 -5.58 16.99 -22.86
CA ASN A 28 -5.84 17.76 -21.65
C ASN A 28 -5.76 16.95 -20.34
N LEU A 29 -5.61 15.62 -20.41
CA LEU A 29 -5.39 14.79 -19.24
C LEU A 29 -3.93 14.84 -18.85
N LYS A 30 -3.68 15.07 -17.56
CA LYS A 30 -2.33 15.04 -17.00
C LYS A 30 -2.24 13.92 -15.96
N PRO A 31 -1.19 13.09 -15.99
CA PRO A 31 -0.91 12.11 -14.95
C PRO A 31 -0.80 12.73 -13.55
N THR A 32 -0.59 14.05 -13.45
CA THR A 32 -0.49 14.80 -12.21
C THR A 32 -1.83 15.13 -11.56
N PHE A 33 -2.97 14.88 -12.22
CA PHE A 33 -4.29 15.24 -11.68
C PHE A 33 -4.64 14.61 -10.31
N PRO A 34 -4.21 13.38 -9.97
CA PRO A 34 -4.35 12.87 -8.60
C PRO A 34 -3.66 13.75 -7.54
N PHE A 35 -2.70 14.58 -7.95
CA PHE A 35 -1.96 15.52 -7.10
C PHE A 35 -2.49 16.96 -7.18
N GLY A 36 -3.68 17.15 -7.78
CA GLY A 36 -4.37 18.43 -7.88
C GLY A 36 -4.11 19.19 -9.19
N PHE A 37 -4.59 20.43 -9.23
CA PHE A 37 -4.50 21.33 -10.39
C PHE A 37 -4.05 22.73 -9.94
N GLY A 38 -3.21 23.39 -10.76
CA GLY A 38 -2.63 24.70 -10.45
C GLY A 38 -1.57 24.59 -9.36
N ARG A 39 -1.97 24.65 -8.07
CA ARG A 39 -1.07 24.37 -6.94
C ARG A 39 -0.93 22.84 -6.77
N ILE A 40 -0.16 22.24 -7.68
CA ILE A 40 0.15 20.81 -7.65
C ILE A 40 0.85 20.46 -6.33
N CYS A 41 0.54 19.29 -5.77
CA CYS A 41 1.18 18.79 -4.56
C CYS A 41 2.71 18.84 -4.68
N PRO A 42 3.41 19.62 -3.83
CA PRO A 42 4.87 19.70 -3.90
C PRO A 42 5.55 18.38 -3.55
N GLY A 43 4.85 17.47 -2.85
CA GLY A 43 5.31 16.13 -2.50
C GLY A 43 5.08 15.05 -3.57
N MET A 44 4.57 15.39 -4.76
CA MET A 44 4.20 14.41 -5.80
C MET A 44 5.30 13.42 -6.13
N TYR A 45 6.52 13.89 -6.37
CA TYR A 45 7.64 13.02 -6.74
C TYR A 45 8.07 12.09 -5.59
N LEU A 46 8.06 12.60 -4.35
CA LEU A 46 8.33 11.80 -3.17
C LEU A 46 7.25 10.72 -3.02
N ALA A 47 5.97 11.10 -3.06
CA ALA A 47 4.85 10.19 -2.94
C ALA A 47 4.89 9.10 -4.02
N GLN A 48 5.13 9.45 -5.28
CA GLN A 48 5.20 8.48 -6.38
C GLN A 48 6.35 7.49 -6.18
N ASN A 49 7.54 7.96 -5.83
CA ASN A 49 8.69 7.09 -5.61
C ASN A 49 8.48 6.19 -4.38
N SER A 50 7.94 6.74 -3.29
CA SER A 50 7.62 5.98 -2.09
C SER A 50 6.57 4.89 -2.36
N ILE A 51 5.49 5.20 -3.07
CA ILE A 51 4.46 4.22 -3.45
C ILE A 51 5.06 3.12 -4.30
N ASN A 52 5.85 3.48 -5.33
CA ASN A 52 6.47 2.49 -6.22
C ASN A 52 7.35 1.49 -5.45
N ILE A 53 8.26 2.00 -4.62
CA ILE A 53 9.18 1.14 -3.85
C ILE A 53 8.42 0.30 -2.82
N ASN A 54 7.49 0.90 -2.08
CA ASN A 54 6.73 0.20 -1.05
C ASN A 54 5.86 -0.90 -1.67
N VAL A 55 5.14 -0.62 -2.76
CA VAL A 55 4.32 -1.62 -3.45
C VAL A 55 5.18 -2.76 -3.98
N MET A 56 6.32 -2.47 -4.61
CA MET A 56 7.24 -3.51 -5.09
C MET A 56 7.75 -4.40 -3.94
N ASN A 57 8.15 -3.79 -2.82
CA ASN A 57 8.63 -4.52 -1.64
C ASN A 57 7.52 -5.40 -1.04
N LEU A 58 6.31 -4.87 -0.89
CA LEU A 58 5.15 -5.60 -0.38
C LEU A 58 4.80 -6.78 -1.28
N LEU A 59 4.72 -6.56 -2.60
CA LEU A 59 4.42 -7.62 -3.58
C LEU A 59 5.52 -8.68 -3.64
N TRP A 60 6.79 -8.28 -3.48
CA TRP A 60 7.90 -9.22 -3.37
C TRP A 60 7.82 -10.04 -2.07
N ALA A 61 7.50 -9.41 -0.94
CA ALA A 61 7.58 -10.01 0.38
C ALA A 61 6.38 -10.93 0.72
N PHE A 62 5.16 -10.52 0.37
CA PHE A 62 3.93 -11.09 0.94
C PHE A 62 2.94 -11.59 -0.11
N ASN A 63 2.11 -12.55 0.31
CA ASN A 63 0.83 -12.86 -0.31
C ASN A 63 -0.27 -12.08 0.41
N PHE A 64 -1.22 -11.54 -0.35
CA PHE A 64 -2.39 -10.83 0.15
C PHE A 64 -3.63 -11.62 -0.26
N GLU A 65 -4.44 -11.98 0.71
CA GLU A 65 -5.63 -12.83 0.51
C GLU A 65 -6.79 -12.32 1.36
N HIS A 66 -8.01 -12.70 0.99
CA HIS A 66 -9.17 -12.53 1.87
C HIS A 66 -8.95 -13.31 3.17
N ASP A 67 -9.48 -12.75 4.26
CA ASP A 67 -9.52 -13.47 5.53
C ASP A 67 -10.54 -14.63 5.45
N ILE A 68 -10.47 -15.56 6.42
CA ILE A 68 -11.34 -16.74 6.48
C ILE A 68 -12.14 -16.72 7.79
N ASP A 69 -13.46 -16.89 7.70
CA ASP A 69 -14.34 -16.95 8.87
C ASP A 69 -14.23 -18.29 9.64
N THR A 70 -14.92 -18.41 10.77
CA THR A 70 -14.92 -19.63 11.60
C THR A 70 -15.51 -20.86 10.91
N LYS A 71 -16.17 -20.69 9.76
CA LYS A 71 -16.80 -21.75 8.95
C LYS A 71 -15.98 -22.08 7.71
N GLY A 72 -14.84 -21.42 7.48
CA GLY A 72 -13.98 -21.64 6.32
C GLY A 72 -14.34 -20.82 5.08
N ASN A 73 -15.25 -19.85 5.18
CA ASN A 73 -15.63 -19.00 4.05
C ASN A 73 -14.74 -17.75 3.95
N LEU A 74 -14.54 -17.26 2.72
CA LEU A 74 -13.85 -15.99 2.50
C LEU A 74 -14.67 -14.84 3.09
N VAL A 75 -14.03 -13.98 3.86
CA VAL A 75 -14.60 -12.71 4.30
C VAL A 75 -14.48 -11.72 3.14
N PRO A 76 -15.60 -11.25 2.54
CA PRO A 76 -15.55 -10.29 1.44
C PRO A 76 -15.03 -8.94 1.93
N VAL A 77 -14.25 -8.28 1.08
CA VAL A 77 -13.82 -6.88 1.26
C VAL A 77 -14.73 -6.00 0.43
N ASP A 78 -15.40 -5.04 1.08
CA ASP A 78 -16.19 -4.03 0.38
C ASP A 78 -15.29 -2.91 -0.12
N ILE A 79 -15.12 -2.83 -1.45
CA ILE A 79 -14.28 -1.82 -2.10
C ILE A 79 -14.91 -0.42 -2.13
N PHE A 80 -16.15 -0.27 -1.66
CA PHE A 80 -16.85 1.01 -1.53
C PHE A 80 -17.01 1.47 -0.08
N ALA A 81 -16.52 0.69 0.90
CA ALA A 81 -16.52 1.07 2.30
C ALA A 81 -15.39 2.07 2.59
N TYR A 82 -15.73 3.37 2.63
CA TYR A 82 -14.81 4.46 2.94
C TYR A 82 -15.29 5.27 4.15
N GLU A 83 -14.32 5.72 4.95
CA GLU A 83 -14.58 6.63 6.07
C GLU A 83 -15.29 7.90 5.59
N GLN A 84 -16.27 8.36 6.36
CA GLN A 84 -16.98 9.59 6.08
C GLN A 84 -16.11 10.80 6.46
N GLY A 85 -15.73 11.65 5.50
CA GLY A 85 -14.93 12.84 5.78
C GLY A 85 -14.26 13.45 4.56
N SER A 86 -13.28 14.34 4.80
CA SER A 86 -12.51 15.00 3.74
C SER A 86 -11.41 14.12 3.13
N GLY A 87 -11.04 13.03 3.81
CA GLY A 87 -10.04 12.07 3.34
C GLY A 87 -10.71 10.84 2.76
N THR A 88 -10.14 10.29 1.68
CA THR A 88 -10.55 8.99 1.14
C THR A 88 -9.67 7.91 1.77
N ALA A 89 -10.16 7.28 2.84
CA ALA A 89 -9.53 6.11 3.45
C ALA A 89 -10.56 4.99 3.56
N PRO A 90 -10.20 3.73 3.25
CA PRO A 90 -11.12 2.61 3.42
C PRO A 90 -11.43 2.42 4.90
N GLU A 91 -12.66 1.98 5.21
CA GLU A 91 -12.98 1.52 6.56
C GLU A 91 -12.09 0.31 6.94
N PRO A 92 -11.87 0.04 8.25
CA PRO A 92 -11.11 -1.12 8.67
C PRO A 92 -11.69 -2.44 8.12
N PHE A 93 -10.87 -3.19 7.38
CA PHE A 93 -11.23 -4.49 6.82
C PHE A 93 -10.23 -5.57 7.24
N LYS A 94 -10.66 -6.83 7.20
CA LYS A 94 -9.79 -7.98 7.48
C LYS A 94 -9.17 -8.50 6.20
N CYS A 95 -7.88 -8.81 6.27
CA CYS A 95 -7.17 -9.52 5.22
C CYS A 95 -6.12 -10.44 5.84
N ARG A 96 -5.73 -11.45 5.07
CA ARG A 96 -4.63 -12.34 5.43
C ARG A 96 -3.39 -11.92 4.66
N ILE A 97 -2.34 -11.54 5.39
CA ILE A 97 -1.04 -11.19 4.84
C ILE A 97 -0.02 -12.23 5.35
N THR A 98 0.62 -12.95 4.43
CA THR A 98 1.59 -14.00 4.78
C THR A 98 2.89 -13.81 4.01
N PRO A 99 4.07 -14.03 4.61
CA PRO A 99 5.31 -14.02 3.86
C PRO A 99 5.27 -15.07 2.75
N ARG A 100 5.70 -14.72 1.53
CA ARG A 100 5.69 -15.66 0.40
C ARG A 100 6.56 -16.89 0.64
N THR A 101 7.66 -16.73 1.37
CA THR A 101 8.58 -17.81 1.72
C THR A 101 9.24 -17.54 3.07
N VAL A 102 9.73 -18.61 3.72
CA VAL A 102 10.53 -18.51 4.95
C VAL A 102 11.81 -17.70 4.72
N ALA A 103 12.45 -17.85 3.54
CA ALA A 103 13.66 -17.11 3.19
C ALA A 103 13.41 -15.58 3.16
N LYS A 104 12.30 -15.14 2.55
CA LYS A 104 11.91 -13.72 2.53
C LYS A 104 11.59 -13.21 3.93
N ALA A 105 10.85 -13.98 4.73
CA ALA A 105 10.58 -13.64 6.12
C ALA A 105 11.87 -13.46 6.94
N ARG A 106 12.88 -14.31 6.71
CA ARG A 106 14.18 -14.20 7.35
C ARG A 106 14.90 -12.90 6.97
N ILE A 107 14.94 -12.56 5.67
CA ILE A 107 15.54 -11.31 5.20
C ILE A 107 14.87 -10.12 5.89
N ILE A 108 13.55 -10.03 5.86
CA ILE A 108 12.80 -8.91 6.45
C ILE A 108 13.11 -8.75 7.95
N LYS A 109 13.14 -9.86 8.69
CA LYS A 109 13.47 -9.84 10.12
C LYS A 109 14.92 -9.41 10.37
N GLN A 110 15.86 -9.89 9.55
CA GLN A 110 17.27 -9.54 9.66
C GLN A 110 17.49 -8.05 9.37
N GLU A 111 16.95 -7.54 8.26
CA GLU A 111 17.05 -6.12 7.88
C GLU A 111 16.41 -5.20 8.93
N PHE A 112 15.28 -5.61 9.52
CA PHE A 112 14.64 -4.86 10.62
C PHE A 112 15.58 -4.69 11.83
N LEU A 113 16.35 -5.73 12.16
CA LEU A 113 17.30 -5.69 13.26
C LEU A 113 18.55 -4.88 12.91
N GLU A 114 19.10 -5.08 11.71
CA GLU A 114 20.29 -4.34 11.25
C GLU A 114 20.02 -2.83 11.14
N ALA A 115 18.81 -2.46 10.72
CA ALA A 115 18.43 -1.07 10.58
C ALA A 115 18.00 -0.40 11.91
N ALA A 116 17.91 -1.16 13.01
CA ALA A 116 17.37 -0.68 14.29
C ALA A 116 18.07 0.56 14.83
N ASP A 117 19.40 0.57 14.84
CA ASP A 117 20.19 1.71 15.35
C ASP A 117 19.89 2.98 14.55
N THR A 118 19.86 2.84 13.22
CA THR A 118 19.59 3.95 12.29
C THR A 118 18.21 4.57 12.52
N PHE A 119 17.19 3.73 12.72
CA PHE A 119 15.79 4.18 12.78
C PHE A 119 15.27 4.46 14.19
N SER A 120 15.95 4.02 15.25
CA SER A 120 15.55 4.21 16.65
C SER A 120 15.20 5.67 16.99
N LYS A 121 15.96 6.63 16.48
CA LYS A 121 15.73 8.08 16.67
C LYS A 121 14.42 8.60 16.08
N PHE A 122 13.79 7.86 15.18
CA PHE A 122 12.52 8.20 14.54
C PHE A 122 11.33 7.47 15.15
N GLU A 123 11.52 6.64 16.19
CA GLU A 123 10.46 5.91 16.90
C GLU A 123 9.67 6.82 17.86
N VAL A 124 9.35 8.02 17.39
CA VAL A 124 8.54 9.00 18.11
C VAL A 124 7.07 8.74 17.84
N GLY A 125 6.30 8.43 18.88
CA GLY A 125 4.85 8.19 18.75
C GLY A 125 4.42 6.74 18.56
N LEU A 126 5.30 5.77 18.81
CA LEU A 126 4.89 4.36 18.88
C LEU A 126 3.82 4.15 19.97
N SER A 127 2.81 3.34 19.65
CA SER A 127 1.84 2.84 20.63
C SER A 127 2.54 1.98 21.69
N PRO A 128 1.94 1.77 22.89
CA PRO A 128 2.47 0.84 23.87
C PRO A 128 2.72 -0.56 23.29
N GLU A 129 1.80 -1.04 22.45
CA GLU A 129 1.88 -2.35 21.79
C GLU A 129 3.08 -2.42 20.83
N ASP A 130 3.30 -1.37 20.04
CA ASP A 130 4.43 -1.31 19.11
C ASP A 130 5.76 -1.21 19.85
N LYS A 131 5.82 -0.46 20.96
CA LYS A 131 7.02 -0.38 21.81
C LYS A 131 7.38 -1.75 22.37
N GLU A 132 6.39 -2.50 22.87
CA GLU A 132 6.60 -3.85 23.36
C GLU A 132 7.07 -4.79 22.23
N PHE A 133 6.44 -4.71 21.06
CA PHE A 133 6.84 -5.49 19.89
C PHE A 133 8.30 -5.21 19.49
N VAL A 134 8.69 -3.94 19.39
CA VAL A 134 10.05 -3.52 19.03
C VAL A 134 11.06 -4.00 20.07
N ALA A 135 10.77 -3.80 21.37
CA ALA A 135 11.63 -4.24 22.45
C ALA A 135 11.86 -5.76 22.43
N ARG A 136 10.77 -6.54 22.30
CA ARG A 136 10.85 -8.01 22.22
C ARG A 136 11.60 -8.47 20.97
N SER A 137 11.34 -7.85 19.82
CA SER A 137 11.96 -8.25 18.56
C SER A 137 13.48 -8.03 18.58
N ARG A 138 13.94 -6.95 19.21
CA ARG A 138 15.38 -6.63 19.35
C ARG A 138 16.07 -7.41 20.46
N ALA A 139 15.37 -7.79 21.52
CA ALA A 139 15.93 -8.58 22.61
C ALA A 139 16.44 -9.98 22.19
N HIS A 140 15.84 -10.57 21.14
CA HIS A 140 16.27 -11.87 20.59
C HIS A 140 17.48 -11.79 19.64
N ALA A 141 18.00 -10.58 19.38
CA ALA A 141 19.12 -10.35 18.47
C ALA A 141 20.46 -10.12 19.20
N LEU A 142 20.44 -10.04 20.53
CA LEU A 142 21.61 -9.94 21.42
C LEU A 142 21.86 -11.28 22.11
#